data_AF-A0A9P7BKN7-F1
#
_entry.id   AF-A0A9P7BKN7-F1
#
_cell.length_a   1.000
_cell.length_b   1.000
_cell.length_c   1.000
_cell.angle_alpha   90.00
_cell.angle_beta   90.00
_cell.angle_gamma   90.00
#
_symmetry.space_group_name_H-M   'P 1'
#
loop_
_entity.id
_entity.type
_entity.pdbx_description
1 polymer ?
#
loop_
_entity_poly.entity_id
_entity_poly.type
_entity_poly.pdbx_seq_one_letter_code
_entity_poly.pdbx_strand_id
1 'polypeptide(L)'
;MSYVPEVISLLATAKVPLVDGFDPLDPVNLADPELQHLSQSAKADKCAELHYSRCCRALSRLGAGRPHLVAPVGKYFSSHGWIDDDSLSQILSELPPSSFASRGRDPGAAFRGDTVMSDALVSDSTSAGSHSL
;
A
#
# COMPACT_ATOMS: atom_id res chain seq x y z
N MET A 1 8.62 -1.59 27.31
CA MET A 1 8.07 -0.78 26.20
C MET A 1 6.56 -0.96 26.23
N SER A 2 5.79 0.05 26.61
CA SER A 2 4.33 -0.03 26.66
C SER A 2 3.75 1.00 25.71
N TYR A 3 3.07 0.53 24.67
CA TYR A 3 2.38 1.37 23.68
C TYR A 3 0.95 1.73 24.11
N VAL A 4 0.53 1.24 25.28
CA VAL A 4 -0.79 1.49 25.89
C VAL A 4 -1.16 2.98 25.92
N PRO A 5 -0.32 3.92 26.40
CA PRO A 5 -0.71 5.33 26.48
C PRO A 5 -0.95 5.96 25.09
N GLU A 6 -0.19 5.54 24.08
CA GLU A 6 -0.34 6.03 22.71
C GLU A 6 -1.64 5.52 22.09
N VAL A 7 -1.95 4.24 22.28
CA VAL A 7 -3.20 3.64 21.79
C VAL A 7 -4.42 4.29 22.44
N ILE A 8 -4.40 4.50 23.76
CA ILE A 8 -5.51 5.17 24.46
C ILE A 8 -5.69 6.60 23.93
N SER A 9 -4.60 7.33 23.72
CA SER A 9 -4.63 8.70 23.17
C SER A 9 -5.23 8.75 21.76
N LEU A 10 -4.84 7.81 20.88
CA LEU A 10 -5.37 7.70 19.53
C LEU A 10 -6.86 7.36 19.52
N LEU A 11 -7.29 6.42 20.38
CA LEU A 11 -8.69 6.04 20.52
C LEU A 11 -9.54 7.21 21.05
N ALA A 12 -9.04 7.96 22.02
CA ALA A 12 -9.68 9.17 22.52
C ALA A 12 -9.81 10.24 21.43
N THR A 13 -8.75 10.45 20.63
CA THR A 13 -8.77 11.39 19.49
C THR A 13 -9.82 10.99 18.44
N ALA A 14 -9.98 9.69 18.21
CA ALA A 14 -10.99 9.14 17.32
C ALA A 14 -12.41 9.10 17.93
N LYS A 15 -12.60 9.59 19.17
CA LYS A 15 -13.87 9.55 19.93
C LYS A 15 -14.41 8.13 20.11
N VAL A 16 -13.53 7.14 20.18
CA VAL A 16 -13.91 5.77 20.49
C VAL A 16 -14.07 5.66 22.00
N PRO A 17 -15.26 5.28 22.51
CA PRO A 17 -15.45 5.08 23.94
C PRO A 17 -14.67 3.84 24.38
N LEU A 18 -13.74 4.01 25.33
CA LEU A 18 -13.03 2.90 25.95
C LEU A 18 -13.83 2.34 27.13
N VAL A 19 -13.75 1.02 27.31
CA VAL A 19 -14.27 0.35 28.50
C VAL A 19 -13.34 0.66 29.68
N ASP A 20 -13.91 0.80 30.87
CA ASP A 20 -13.14 1.11 32.07
C ASP A 20 -12.13 -0.01 32.37
N GLY A 21 -10.86 0.35 32.58
CA GLY A 21 -9.76 -0.62 32.76
C GLY A 21 -9.29 -1.32 31.48
N PHE A 22 -9.62 -0.82 30.30
CA PHE A 22 -9.09 -1.36 29.03
C PHE A 22 -7.56 -1.27 28.97
N ASP A 23 -6.91 -2.43 28.98
CA ASP A 23 -5.49 -2.58 28.69
C ASP A 23 -5.31 -3.44 27.42
N PRO A 24 -4.79 -2.87 26.31
CA PRO A 24 -4.53 -3.63 25.10
C PRO A 24 -3.38 -4.64 25.27
N LEU A 25 -2.62 -4.55 26.35
CA LEU A 25 -1.59 -5.53 26.73
C LEU A 25 -2.08 -6.59 27.72
N ASP A 26 -3.36 -6.57 28.12
CA ASP A 26 -3.88 -7.55 29.06
C ASP A 26 -3.83 -8.97 28.45
N PRO A 27 -3.02 -9.90 29.00
CA PRO A 27 -2.94 -11.28 28.50
C PRO A 27 -4.25 -12.06 28.69
N VAL A 28 -5.21 -11.56 29.48
CA VAL A 28 -6.58 -12.12 29.56
C VAL A 28 -7.38 -11.81 28.28
N ASN A 29 -7.06 -10.73 27.57
CA ASN A 29 -7.72 -10.33 26.31
C ASN A 29 -7.19 -11.08 25.07
N LEU A 30 -6.29 -12.06 25.23
CA LEU A 30 -5.99 -13.04 24.18
C LEU A 30 -7.25 -13.90 23.92
N ALA A 31 -8.11 -13.40 23.03
CA ALA A 31 -9.44 -13.94 22.76
C ALA A 31 -9.44 -15.32 22.08
N ASP A 32 -8.27 -15.85 21.72
CA ASP A 32 -8.14 -17.17 21.11
C ASP A 32 -8.33 -18.27 22.18
N PRO A 33 -9.42 -19.06 22.12
CA PRO A 33 -9.66 -20.14 23.07
C PRO A 33 -8.52 -21.15 23.10
N GLU A 34 -7.83 -21.33 21.97
CA GLU A 34 -6.69 -22.24 21.86
C GLU A 34 -5.46 -21.73 22.62
N LEU A 35 -5.38 -20.45 22.99
CA LEU A 35 -4.24 -19.90 23.73
C LEU A 35 -4.53 -19.74 25.23
N GLN A 36 -5.76 -20.02 25.66
CA GLN A 36 -6.17 -19.81 27.07
C GLN A 36 -5.47 -20.76 28.05
N HIS A 37 -5.07 -21.94 27.59
CA HIS A 37 -4.39 -22.96 28.40
C HIS A 37 -2.92 -22.63 28.71
N LEU A 38 -2.35 -21.61 28.06
CA LEU A 38 -0.96 -21.20 28.25
C LEU A 38 -0.77 -20.47 29.59
N SER A 39 0.43 -20.59 30.17
CA SER A 39 0.83 -19.80 31.33
C SER A 39 0.90 -18.30 30.99
N GLN A 40 0.86 -17.43 32.00
CA GLN A 40 0.93 -15.98 31.81
C GLN A 40 2.17 -15.55 31.01
N SER A 41 3.33 -16.17 31.27
CA SER A 41 4.57 -15.90 30.55
C SER A 41 4.49 -16.33 29.09
N ALA A 42 3.99 -17.54 28.82
CA ALA A 42 3.82 -18.05 27.47
C ALA A 42 2.79 -17.24 26.67
N LYS A 43 1.76 -16.70 27.33
CA LYS A 43 0.81 -15.75 26.71
C LYS A 43 1.50 -14.45 26.31
N ALA A 44 2.35 -13.89 27.17
CA ALA A 44 3.10 -12.67 26.85
C ALA A 44 4.04 -12.89 25.65
N ASP A 45 4.76 -14.01 25.61
CA ASP A 45 5.63 -14.38 24.50
C ASP A 45 4.83 -14.56 23.20
N LYS A 46 3.67 -15.23 23.27
CA LYS A 46 2.79 -15.40 22.11
C LYS A 46 2.21 -14.08 21.61
N CYS A 47 1.89 -13.17 22.53
CA CYS A 47 1.41 -11.83 22.19
C CYS A 47 2.50 -11.05 21.42
N ALA A 48 3.76 -11.13 21.87
CA ALA A 48 4.89 -10.52 21.17
C ALA A 48 5.10 -11.14 19.78
N GLU A 49 5.06 -12.47 19.66
CA GLU A 49 5.18 -13.19 18.39
C GLU A 49 4.05 -12.79 17.40
N LEU A 50 2.82 -12.74 17.89
CA LEU A 50 1.66 -12.31 17.08
C LEU A 50 1.81 -10.86 16.64
N HIS A 51 2.22 -9.96 17.53
CA HIS A 51 2.43 -8.55 17.20
C HIS A 51 3.47 -8.42 16.07
N TYR A 52 4.64 -9.05 16.24
CA TYR A 52 5.69 -9.08 15.24
C TYR A 52 5.18 -9.61 13.88
N SER A 53 4.53 -10.77 13.89
CA SER A 53 3.95 -11.38 12.68
C SER A 53 2.95 -10.45 11.97
N ARG A 54 2.13 -9.74 12.74
CA ARG A 54 1.14 -8.79 12.20
C ARG A 54 1.82 -7.57 11.58
N CYS A 55 2.89 -7.05 12.19
CA CYS A 55 3.66 -5.94 11.63
C CYS A 55 4.29 -6.34 10.27
N CYS A 56 4.97 -7.50 10.19
CA CYS A 56 5.54 -8.00 8.94
C CYS A 56 4.47 -8.19 7.87
N ARG A 57 3.35 -8.84 8.22
CA ARG A 57 2.23 -9.04 7.30
C ARG A 57 1.60 -7.74 6.82
N ALA A 58 1.52 -6.72 7.67
CA ALA A 58 1.03 -5.39 7.29
C ALA A 58 1.95 -4.75 6.24
N LEU A 59 3.26 -4.82 6.41
CA LEU A 59 4.23 -4.31 5.43
C LEU A 59 4.14 -5.05 4.09
N SER A 60 4.07 -6.39 4.09
CA SER A 60 3.91 -7.16 2.84
C SER A 60 2.61 -6.80 2.10
N ARG A 61 1.51 -6.60 2.83
CA ARG A 61 0.22 -6.16 2.24
C ARG A 61 0.29 -4.74 1.68
N LEU A 62 0.99 -3.84 2.38
CA LEU A 62 1.27 -2.50 1.85
C LEU A 62 2.13 -2.59 0.58
N GLY A 63 3.08 -3.51 0.50
CA GLY A 63 3.89 -3.75 -0.70
C GLY A 63 3.06 -4.07 -1.95
N ALA A 64 1.99 -4.85 -1.79
CA ALA A 64 1.14 -5.27 -2.91
C ALA A 64 0.31 -4.12 -3.53
N GLY A 65 -0.10 -3.12 -2.75
CA GLY A 65 -1.00 -2.04 -3.22
C GLY A 65 -0.44 -0.62 -3.11
N ARG A 66 0.50 -0.38 -2.20
CA ARG A 66 1.03 0.94 -1.82
C ARG A 66 2.52 0.84 -1.44
N PRO A 67 3.40 0.41 -2.36
CA PRO A 67 4.82 0.15 -2.05
C PRO A 67 5.56 1.38 -1.49
N HIS A 68 5.15 2.58 -1.88
CA HIS A 68 5.71 3.85 -1.38
C HIS A 68 5.49 4.09 0.12
N LEU A 69 4.53 3.41 0.75
CA LEU A 69 4.28 3.51 2.19
C LEU A 69 5.09 2.49 3.02
N VAL A 70 5.68 1.48 2.38
CA VAL A 70 6.33 0.37 3.09
C VAL A 70 7.58 0.86 3.83
N ALA A 71 8.42 1.67 3.18
CA ALA A 71 9.61 2.22 3.80
C ALA A 71 9.32 3.14 5.02
N PRO A 72 8.43 4.15 4.93
CA PRO A 72 8.14 5.00 6.09
C PRO A 72 7.43 4.24 7.23
N VAL A 73 6.48 3.36 6.92
CA VAL A 73 5.78 2.55 7.95
C VAL A 73 6.74 1.53 8.59
N GLY A 74 7.61 0.93 7.79
CA GLY A 74 8.63 0.01 8.28
C GLY A 74 9.66 0.66 9.20
N LYS A 75 10.13 1.87 8.86
CA LYS A 75 10.98 2.68 9.75
C LYS A 75 10.29 3.02 11.06
N TYR A 76 8.99 3.32 11.01
CA TYR A 76 8.19 3.54 12.22
C TYR A 76 8.13 2.27 13.09
N PHE A 77 7.94 1.10 12.51
CA PHE A 77 7.96 -0.16 13.27
C PHE A 77 9.33 -0.47 13.87
N SER A 78 10.42 -0.24 13.12
CA SER A 78 11.79 -0.41 13.63
C SER A 78 12.11 0.57 14.77
N SER A 79 11.72 1.85 14.66
CA SER A 79 11.99 2.84 15.71
C SER A 79 11.30 2.54 17.05
N HIS A 80 10.19 1.80 17.01
CA HIS A 80 9.48 1.34 18.20
C HIS A 80 9.96 -0.04 18.71
N GLY A 81 10.92 -0.66 18.01
CA GLY A 81 11.44 -1.99 18.33
C GLY A 81 10.44 -3.12 18.08
N TRP A 82 9.47 -2.93 17.18
CA TRP A 82 8.44 -3.93 16.87
C TRP A 82 8.90 -4.94 15.83
N ILE A 83 9.82 -4.53 14.94
CA ILE A 83 10.49 -5.38 13.96
C ILE A 83 11.98 -5.00 13.96
N ASP A 84 12.84 -5.98 13.67
CA ASP A 84 14.27 -5.84 13.44
C ASP A 84 14.60 -5.26 12.05
N ASP A 85 15.72 -4.55 11.94
CA ASP A 85 16.14 -3.93 10.68
C ASP A 85 16.42 -4.96 9.57
N ASP A 86 16.83 -6.18 9.94
CA ASP A 86 17.09 -7.26 8.98
C ASP A 86 15.80 -7.71 8.29
N SER A 87 14.75 -7.98 9.08
CA SER A 87 13.42 -8.34 8.56
C SER A 87 12.78 -7.22 7.75
N LEU A 88 12.99 -5.96 8.15
CA LEU A 88 12.56 -4.82 7.35
C LEU A 88 13.27 -4.79 5.99
N SER A 89 14.59 -5.00 5.98
CA SER A 89 15.41 -5.00 4.76
C SER A 89 15.01 -6.12 3.81
N GLN A 90 14.67 -7.30 4.35
CA GLN A 90 14.15 -8.41 3.58
C GLN A 90 12.82 -8.06 2.90
N ILE A 91 11.85 -7.50 3.65
CA ILE A 91 10.54 -7.11 3.10
C ILE A 91 10.69 -6.03 2.01
N LEU A 92 11.61 -5.09 2.18
CA LEU A 92 11.91 -4.07 1.16
C LEU A 92 12.56 -4.65 -0.08
N SER A 93 13.36 -5.71 0.05
CA SER A 93 14.00 -6.41 -1.06
C SER A 93 13.01 -7.26 -1.87
N GLU A 94 11.97 -7.78 -1.20
CA GLU A 94 10.88 -8.56 -1.81
C GLU A 94 9.81 -7.70 -2.48
N LEU A 95 9.86 -6.36 -2.33
CA LEU A 95 8.90 -5.47 -2.96
C LEU A 95 9.01 -5.54 -4.49
N PRO A 96 7.88 -5.61 -5.21
CA PRO A 96 7.91 -5.56 -6.67
C PRO A 96 8.64 -4.28 -7.12
N PRO A 97 9.50 -4.35 -8.15
CA PRO A 97 10.15 -3.17 -8.69
C PRO A 97 9.08 -2.17 -9.06
N SER A 98 9.14 -1.02 -8.38
CA SER A 98 8.28 0.12 -8.58
C SER A 98 8.02 0.34 -10.07
N SER A 99 6.81 0.03 -10.54
CA SER A 99 6.40 0.24 -11.94
C SER A 99 6.39 1.74 -12.33
N PHE A 100 6.75 2.64 -11.40
CA PHE A 100 7.02 4.03 -11.68
C PHE A 100 8.30 4.25 -12.51
N ALA A 101 9.20 3.27 -12.61
CA ALA A 101 10.40 3.38 -13.45
C ALA A 101 10.13 3.27 -14.97
N SER A 102 8.92 2.89 -15.41
CA SER A 102 8.60 2.77 -16.85
C SER A 102 8.02 4.05 -17.47
N ARG A 103 7.85 5.13 -16.72
CA ARG A 103 7.57 6.45 -17.34
C ARG A 103 8.87 7.14 -17.75
N GLY A 104 9.66 6.45 -18.57
CA GLY A 104 10.45 7.10 -19.61
C GLY A 104 9.51 7.67 -20.67
N ARG A 105 8.63 8.60 -20.27
CA ARG A 105 7.85 9.38 -21.22
C ARG A 105 8.80 10.46 -21.71
N ASP A 106 9.47 10.19 -22.84
CA ASP A 106 10.10 11.23 -23.64
C ASP A 106 9.04 12.33 -23.87
N PRO A 107 9.19 13.52 -23.27
CA PRO A 107 8.22 14.59 -23.41
C PRO A 107 8.14 15.11 -24.87
N GLY A 108 9.12 14.76 -25.72
CA GLY A 108 9.16 15.13 -27.14
C GLY A 108 8.38 14.20 -28.07
N ALA A 109 7.96 13.01 -27.62
CA ALA A 109 7.27 12.05 -28.49
C ALA A 109 5.85 12.50 -28.88
N ALA A 110 5.16 13.27 -28.02
CA ALA A 110 3.79 13.73 -28.27
C ALA A 110 3.70 14.81 -29.38
N PHE A 111 4.81 15.47 -29.73
CA PHE A 111 4.84 16.54 -30.73
C PHE A 111 5.37 16.11 -32.09
N ARG A 112 5.87 14.87 -32.24
CA ARG A 112 6.25 14.29 -33.55
C ARG A 112 5.05 13.70 -34.28
N GLY A 113 3.90 14.38 -34.21
CA GLY A 113 2.75 14.09 -35.04
C GLY A 113 2.99 14.68 -36.42
N ASP A 114 3.43 13.82 -37.33
CA ASP A 114 3.60 14.08 -38.76
C ASP A 114 2.26 14.54 -39.36
N THR A 115 2.02 15.85 -39.34
CA THR A 115 0.82 16.44 -39.95
C THR A 115 1.11 16.70 -41.41
N VAL A 116 1.02 15.63 -42.22
CA VAL A 116 1.03 15.75 -43.67
C VAL A 116 -0.33 16.34 -44.08
N MET A 117 -0.35 17.63 -44.43
CA MET A 117 -1.52 18.26 -45.03
C MET A 117 -1.67 17.73 -46.47
N SER A 118 -2.60 16.79 -46.66
CA SER A 118 -3.00 16.34 -48.00
C SER A 118 -3.95 17.37 -48.62
N ASP A 119 -3.46 18.06 -49.64
CA ASP A 119 -4.21 19.03 -50.43
C ASP A 119 -5.37 18.33 -51.19
N ALA A 120 -6.61 18.78 -50.98
CA ALA A 120 -7.79 18.21 -51.60
C ALA A 120 -8.05 18.91 -52.95
N LEU A 121 -7.43 18.39 -54.01
CA LEU A 121 -7.77 18.79 -55.38
C LEU A 121 -9.07 18.08 -55.78
N VAL A 122 -10.18 18.82 -55.75
CA VAL A 122 -11.40 18.45 -56.47
C VAL A 122 -11.08 18.39 -57.96
N SER A 123 -11.33 17.25 -58.58
CA SER A 123 -11.41 17.10 -60.04
C SER A 123 -12.49 16.07 -60.33
N ASP A 124 -13.73 16.53 -60.40
CA ASP A 124 -14.85 15.73 -60.91
C ASP A 124 -14.82 15.83 -62.44
N SER A 125 -14.51 14.70 -63.10
CA SER A 125 -14.55 14.58 -64.55
C SER A 125 -15.69 13.63 -64.95
N THR A 126 -16.79 14.27 -65.37
CA THR A 126 -17.69 13.89 -66.48
C THR A 126 -18.29 12.47 -66.52
N SER A 127 -19.61 12.40 -66.39
CA SER A 127 -20.41 11.38 -67.10
C SER A 127 -21.60 12.05 -67.81
N ALA A 128 -21.70 11.76 -69.10
CA ALA A 128 -22.58 12.39 -70.07
C ALA A 128 -24.05 11.94 -69.94
N GLY A 129 -24.97 12.90 -70.07
CA GLY A 129 -26.41 12.66 -70.20
C GLY A 129 -27.02 13.64 -71.20
N SER A 130 -27.24 13.16 -72.41
CA SER A 130 -27.76 13.86 -73.58
C SER A 130 -29.18 14.39 -73.39
N HIS A 131 -29.48 15.61 -73.85
CA HIS A 131 -30.82 15.98 -74.31
C HIS A 131 -30.71 17.05 -75.41
N SER A 132 -31.29 16.73 -76.57
CA SER A 132 -31.40 17.58 -77.76
C SER A 132 -32.61 18.51 -77.70
N LEU A 133 -32.49 19.58 -78.50
CA LEU A 133 -33.41 20.65 -78.93
C LEU A 133 -34.92 20.42 -78.77
#